data_AF-A0A7K2N1K0-F1
#
_entry.id   AF-A0A7K2N1K0-F1
#
_cell.length_a   1.000
_cell.length_b   1.000
_cell.length_c   1.000
_cell.angle_alpha   90.00
_cell.angle_beta   90.00
_cell.angle_gamma   90.00
#
_symmetry.space_group_name_H-M   'P 1'
#
loop_
_entity.id
_entity.type
_entity.pdbx_description
1 polymer ?
#
loop_
_entity_poly.entity_id
_entity_poly.type
_entity_poly.pdbx_seq_one_letter_code
_entity_poly.pdbx_strand_id
1 'polypeptide(L)'
;MAMDKNTAAESARAATGAVGSDDYALSRVPRDKRLGFWTMLLQWLAQSGSISQFTLGATIGVGMTFGDAFLAFTLGAVILEVVIFAIGLAGMREGLATPLLTRWAGFGRNGSALVSLVISVSLVGWFGVQNTIFGDSVSALVGGPSWLWCTAAGVGITVLVIFGFRYMAVFAKIVTPLFFAMVAWSVTDALSDHSFSELIHSP
;
A
#
# COMPACT_ATOMS: atom_id res chain seq x y z
N MET A 1 37.78 -15.59 -28.83
CA MET A 1 37.92 -14.42 -27.91
C MET A 1 36.60 -13.67 -27.64
N ALA A 2 35.44 -14.11 -28.15
CA ALA A 2 34.13 -13.51 -27.85
C ALA A 2 33.24 -14.35 -26.90
N MET A 3 33.62 -15.60 -26.65
CA MET A 3 32.85 -16.56 -25.82
C MET A 3 33.09 -16.38 -24.32
N ASP A 4 34.25 -15.83 -23.94
CA ASP A 4 34.69 -15.62 -22.55
C ASP A 4 34.05 -14.38 -21.89
N LYS A 5 33.68 -13.37 -22.69
CA LYS A 5 33.05 -12.14 -22.17
C LYS A 5 31.62 -12.36 -21.68
N ASN A 6 30.90 -13.33 -22.26
CA ASN A 6 29.52 -13.60 -21.89
C ASN A 6 29.44 -14.37 -20.56
N THR A 7 30.40 -15.28 -20.34
CA THR A 7 30.53 -16.04 -19.08
C THR A 7 30.99 -15.14 -17.94
N ALA A 8 31.84 -14.15 -18.20
CA ALA A 8 32.22 -13.15 -17.21
C ALA A 8 31.05 -12.20 -16.82
N ALA A 9 30.18 -11.85 -17.77
CA ALA A 9 28.99 -11.03 -17.50
C ALA A 9 27.89 -11.80 -16.75
N GLU A 10 27.71 -13.10 -17.04
CA GLU A 10 26.82 -14.00 -16.29
C GLU A 10 27.36 -14.27 -14.88
N SER A 11 28.67 -14.45 -14.73
CA SER A 11 29.32 -14.64 -13.43
C SER A 11 29.31 -13.36 -12.58
N ALA A 12 29.42 -12.17 -13.18
CA ALA A 12 29.25 -10.89 -12.48
C ALA A 12 27.81 -10.65 -12.00
N ARG A 13 26.80 -11.11 -12.75
CA ARG A 13 25.39 -11.12 -12.31
C ARG A 13 25.13 -12.12 -11.19
N ALA A 14 25.80 -13.27 -11.21
CA ALA A 14 25.69 -14.29 -10.16
C ALA A 14 26.47 -13.94 -8.88
N ALA A 15 27.54 -13.14 -8.98
CA ALA A 15 28.43 -12.79 -7.87
C ALA A 15 28.01 -11.54 -7.08
N THR A 16 26.99 -10.80 -7.54
CA THR A 16 26.33 -9.80 -6.69
C THR A 16 25.35 -10.57 -5.82
N GLY A 17 25.75 -10.96 -4.61
CA GLY A 17 24.90 -11.69 -3.66
C GLY A 17 23.53 -11.04 -3.60
N ALA A 18 22.52 -11.70 -4.18
CA ALA A 18 21.19 -11.14 -4.33
C ALA A 18 20.53 -11.05 -2.95
N VAL A 19 20.76 -9.92 -2.27
CA VAL A 19 20.02 -9.56 -1.06
C VAL A 19 18.61 -9.17 -1.53
N GLY A 20 17.71 -10.14 -1.54
CA GLY A 20 16.30 -9.95 -1.90
C GLY A 20 15.84 -10.78 -3.11
N SER A 21 14.52 -10.87 -3.31
CA SER A 21 13.93 -11.53 -4.47
C SER A 21 13.57 -10.50 -5.55
N ASP A 22 14.02 -10.71 -6.79
CA ASP A 22 13.54 -9.90 -7.92
C ASP A 22 12.07 -10.23 -8.20
N ASP A 23 11.21 -9.26 -8.00
CA ASP A 23 9.76 -9.40 -8.06
C ASP A 23 9.18 -8.89 -9.38
N TYR A 24 9.92 -9.14 -10.46
CA TYR A 24 9.57 -8.75 -11.83
C TYR A 24 9.39 -7.23 -12.00
N ALA A 25 10.12 -6.40 -11.24
CA ALA A 25 9.93 -4.95 -11.23
C ALA A 25 10.09 -4.27 -12.61
N LEU A 26 10.94 -4.83 -13.49
CA LEU A 26 11.22 -4.33 -14.83
C LEU A 26 10.71 -5.24 -15.96
N SER A 27 9.97 -6.30 -15.61
CA SER A 27 9.58 -7.35 -16.56
C SER A 27 8.13 -7.77 -16.35
N ARG A 28 7.60 -8.58 -17.27
CA ARG A 28 6.25 -9.10 -17.16
C ARG A 28 6.20 -10.24 -16.16
N VAL A 29 5.24 -10.22 -15.25
CA VAL A 29 5.00 -11.32 -14.30
C VAL A 29 4.49 -12.55 -15.07
N PRO A 30 5.22 -13.69 -15.02
CA PRO A 30 4.80 -14.95 -15.61
C PRO A 30 3.44 -15.41 -15.05
N ARG A 31 2.62 -16.08 -15.87
CA ARG A 31 1.25 -16.48 -15.48
C ARG A 31 1.22 -17.40 -14.25
N ASP A 32 2.22 -18.26 -14.11
CA ASP A 32 2.41 -19.19 -12.99
C ASP A 32 2.84 -18.50 -11.68
N LYS A 33 3.31 -17.26 -11.75
CA LYS A 33 3.75 -16.46 -10.59
C LYS A 33 2.74 -15.39 -10.18
N ARG A 34 1.60 -15.29 -10.88
CA ARG A 34 0.53 -14.35 -10.53
C ARG A 34 -0.18 -14.82 -9.25
N LEU A 35 -0.44 -13.89 -8.35
CA LEU A 35 -1.15 -14.18 -7.11
C LEU A 35 -2.66 -14.14 -7.33
N GLY A 36 -3.37 -14.99 -6.59
CA GLY A 36 -4.82 -15.13 -6.68
C GLY A 36 -5.57 -13.96 -6.04
N PHE A 37 -6.86 -13.87 -6.38
CA PHE A 37 -7.78 -12.82 -5.94
C PHE A 37 -7.73 -12.54 -4.44
N TRP A 38 -7.84 -13.58 -3.59
CA TRP A 38 -7.85 -13.42 -2.13
C TRP A 38 -6.58 -12.82 -1.55
N THR A 39 -5.42 -13.15 -2.14
CA THR A 39 -4.14 -12.59 -1.68
C THR A 39 -4.06 -11.11 -2.04
N MET A 40 -4.50 -10.73 -3.23
CA MET A 40 -4.55 -9.33 -3.65
C MET A 40 -5.61 -8.54 -2.86
N LEU A 41 -6.77 -9.14 -2.57
CA LEU A 41 -7.82 -8.52 -1.76
C LEU A 41 -7.33 -8.23 -0.34
N LEU A 42 -6.70 -9.19 0.33
CA LEU A 42 -6.17 -8.98 1.68
C LEU A 42 -5.08 -7.91 1.71
N GLN A 43 -4.25 -7.84 0.67
CA GLN A 43 -3.25 -6.79 0.52
C GLN A 43 -3.88 -5.41 0.31
N TRP A 44 -4.94 -5.32 -0.48
CA TRP A 44 -5.70 -4.09 -0.69
C TRP A 44 -6.39 -3.63 0.59
N LEU A 45 -7.04 -4.55 1.31
CA LEU A 45 -7.68 -4.27 2.60
C LEU A 45 -6.67 -3.81 3.67
N ALA A 46 -5.47 -4.41 3.72
CA ALA A 46 -4.38 -3.92 4.57
C ALA A 46 -3.99 -2.48 4.23
N GLN A 47 -3.93 -2.13 2.93
CA GLN A 47 -3.58 -0.78 2.49
C GLN A 47 -4.68 0.24 2.82
N SER A 48 -5.96 -0.15 2.72
CA SER A 48 -7.09 0.69 3.11
C SER A 48 -7.14 0.96 4.62
N GLY A 49 -6.65 0.04 5.45
CA GLY A 49 -6.67 0.13 6.92
C GLY A 49 -5.63 1.06 7.56
N SER A 50 -5.21 2.14 6.90
CA SER A 50 -4.17 3.03 7.45
C SER A 50 -4.71 4.04 8.47
N ILE A 51 -3.88 4.47 9.43
CA ILE A 51 -4.25 5.45 10.47
C ILE A 51 -4.74 6.77 9.85
N SER A 52 -4.15 7.18 8.72
CA SER A 52 -4.61 8.36 7.98
C SER A 52 -6.05 8.25 7.50
N GLN A 53 -6.54 7.06 7.15
CA GLN A 53 -7.94 6.88 6.72
C GLN A 53 -8.90 7.05 7.89
N PHE A 54 -8.53 6.60 9.10
CA PHE A 54 -9.34 6.88 10.30
C PHE A 54 -9.35 8.36 10.65
N THR A 55 -8.21 9.03 10.52
CA THR A 55 -8.12 10.48 10.78
C THR A 55 -9.00 11.26 9.80
N LEU A 56 -8.97 10.88 8.53
CA LEU A 56 -9.84 11.45 7.50
C LEU A 56 -11.32 11.17 7.82
N GLY A 57 -11.66 9.92 8.16
CA GLY A 57 -13.03 9.54 8.54
C GLY A 57 -13.55 10.31 9.75
N ALA A 58 -12.74 10.44 10.80
CA ALA A 58 -13.07 11.23 11.99
C ALA A 58 -13.25 12.71 11.66
N THR A 59 -12.40 13.27 10.79
CA THR A 59 -12.50 14.68 10.37
C THR A 59 -13.79 14.94 9.59
N ILE A 60 -14.16 14.04 8.67
CA ILE A 60 -15.43 14.13 7.93
C ILE A 60 -16.62 13.97 8.89
N GLY A 61 -16.55 13.02 9.81
CA GLY A 61 -17.62 12.74 10.76
C GLY A 61 -17.88 13.84 11.79
N VAL A 62 -16.93 14.76 12.01
CA VAL A 62 -17.14 15.97 12.83
C VAL A 62 -17.59 17.18 11.99
N GLY A 63 -17.39 17.12 10.68
CA GLY A 63 -17.64 18.25 9.77
C GLY A 63 -18.96 18.19 8.99
N MET A 64 -19.65 17.04 9.00
CA MET A 64 -20.82 16.77 8.17
C MET A 64 -21.77 15.80 8.87
N THR A 65 -23.07 16.00 8.68
CA THR A 65 -24.09 15.04 9.14
C THR A 65 -23.81 13.65 8.57
N PHE A 66 -24.23 12.60 9.30
CA PHE A 66 -23.99 11.21 8.89
C PHE A 66 -24.42 10.91 7.44
N GLY A 67 -25.58 11.43 7.01
CA GLY A 67 -26.10 11.24 5.65
C GLY A 67 -25.22 11.87 4.57
N ASP A 68 -24.78 13.11 4.80
CA ASP A 68 -23.92 13.82 3.85
C ASP A 68 -22.51 13.22 3.81
N ALA A 69 -21.97 12.83 4.96
CA ALA A 69 -20.69 12.12 5.08
C ALA A 69 -20.73 10.78 4.31
N PHE A 70 -21.80 9.99 4.47
CA PHE A 70 -21.98 8.72 3.78
C PHE A 70 -22.07 8.91 2.25
N LEU A 71 -22.84 9.89 1.78
CA LEU A 71 -22.95 10.19 0.36
C LEU A 71 -21.64 10.71 -0.23
N ALA A 72 -20.98 11.66 0.44
CA ALA A 72 -19.69 12.21 0.01
C ALA A 72 -18.62 11.11 -0.09
N PHE A 73 -18.55 10.23 0.92
CA PHE A 73 -17.63 9.10 0.93
C PHE A 73 -17.93 8.11 -0.20
N THR A 74 -19.20 7.72 -0.35
CA THR A 74 -19.61 6.73 -1.37
C THR A 74 -19.37 7.26 -2.78
N LEU A 75 -19.75 8.50 -3.07
CA LEU A 75 -19.54 9.12 -4.38
C LEU A 75 -18.04 9.27 -4.70
N GLY A 76 -17.25 9.73 -3.73
CA GLY A 76 -15.79 9.83 -3.87
C GLY A 76 -15.15 8.46 -4.13
N ALA A 77 -15.56 7.44 -3.37
CA ALA A 77 -15.08 6.07 -3.54
C ALA A 77 -15.44 5.51 -4.92
N VAL A 78 -16.68 5.67 -5.40
CA VAL A 78 -17.10 5.18 -6.72
C VAL A 78 -16.30 5.81 -7.85
N ILE A 79 -16.10 7.13 -7.82
CA ILE A 79 -15.31 7.83 -8.84
C ILE A 79 -13.87 7.30 -8.86
N LEU A 80 -13.27 7.14 -7.68
CA LEU A 80 -11.91 6.63 -7.56
C LEU A 80 -11.81 5.16 -8.02
N GLU A 81 -12.81 4.33 -7.68
CA GLU A 81 -12.86 2.92 -8.02
C GLU A 81 -12.91 2.70 -9.53
N VAL A 82 -13.60 3.56 -10.29
CA VAL A 82 -13.59 3.51 -11.76
C VAL A 82 -12.17 3.65 -12.31
N VAL A 83 -11.38 4.58 -11.76
CA VAL A 83 -9.99 4.81 -12.17
C VAL A 83 -9.11 3.63 -11.76
N ILE A 84 -9.25 3.16 -10.51
CA ILE A 84 -8.51 1.99 -9.99
C ILE A 84 -8.81 0.76 -10.84
N PHE A 85 -10.08 0.52 -11.18
CA PHE A 85 -10.50 -0.61 -11.99
C PHE A 85 -9.89 -0.56 -13.40
N ALA A 86 -9.92 0.61 -14.06
CA ALA A 86 -9.34 0.77 -15.39
C ALA A 86 -7.83 0.45 -15.40
N ILE A 87 -7.09 0.99 -14.43
CA ILE A 87 -5.64 0.76 -14.29
C ILE A 87 -5.36 -0.69 -13.90
N GLY A 88 -6.12 -1.24 -12.95
CA GLY A 88 -5.99 -2.61 -12.46
C GLY A 88 -6.27 -3.64 -13.55
N LEU A 89 -7.27 -3.40 -14.41
CA LEU A 89 -7.57 -4.25 -15.56
C LEU A 89 -6.43 -4.26 -16.58
N ALA A 90 -5.84 -3.10 -16.88
CA ALA A 90 -4.68 -3.00 -17.75
C ALA A 90 -3.47 -3.74 -17.15
N GLY A 91 -3.21 -3.55 -15.85
CA GLY A 91 -2.15 -4.24 -15.10
C GLY A 91 -2.32 -5.76 -15.08
N MET A 92 -3.53 -6.27 -14.85
CA MET A 92 -3.80 -7.72 -14.86
C MET A 92 -3.62 -8.35 -16.24
N ARG A 93 -4.09 -7.68 -17.29
CA ARG A 93 -3.99 -8.19 -18.67
C ARG A 93 -2.54 -8.26 -19.13
N GLU A 94 -1.80 -7.17 -18.96
CA GLU A 94 -0.43 -7.07 -19.43
C GLU A 94 0.58 -7.70 -18.46
N GLY A 95 0.27 -7.83 -17.16
CA GLY A 95 1.19 -8.33 -16.15
C GLY A 95 2.42 -7.44 -15.95
N LEU A 96 2.27 -6.13 -16.18
CA LEU A 96 3.33 -5.13 -16.07
C LEU A 96 2.97 -4.11 -14.99
N ALA A 97 4.00 -3.58 -14.32
CA ALA A 97 3.84 -2.46 -13.40
C ALA A 97 3.31 -1.21 -14.12
N THR A 98 2.52 -0.38 -13.42
CA THR A 98 1.89 0.83 -13.98
C THR A 98 2.85 1.74 -14.74
N PRO A 99 4.07 2.05 -14.25
CA PRO A 99 5.01 2.86 -15.00
C PRO A 99 5.50 2.21 -16.30
N LEU A 100 5.55 0.88 -16.37
CA LEU A 100 5.90 0.18 -17.60
C LEU A 100 4.76 0.20 -18.62
N LEU A 101 3.51 0.23 -18.17
CA LEU A 101 2.34 0.38 -19.06
C LEU A 101 2.36 1.73 -19.76
N THR A 102 2.73 2.81 -19.05
CA THR A 102 2.76 4.15 -19.66
C THR A 102 3.79 4.26 -20.79
N ARG A 103 4.88 3.47 -20.73
CA ARG A 103 5.88 3.36 -21.81
C ARG A 103 5.24 3.03 -23.16
N TRP A 104 4.25 2.15 -23.16
CA TRP A 104 3.56 1.66 -24.35
C TRP A 104 2.28 2.45 -24.66
N ALA A 105 1.77 3.24 -23.71
CA ALA A 105 0.64 4.15 -23.88
C ALA A 105 1.03 5.50 -24.53
N GLY A 106 2.16 5.57 -25.24
CA GLY A 106 2.59 6.77 -25.98
C GLY A 106 3.64 7.65 -25.28
N PHE A 107 3.96 7.41 -24.01
CA PHE A 107 4.97 8.21 -23.28
C PHE A 107 6.42 7.82 -23.61
N GLY A 108 6.64 6.65 -24.23
CA GLY A 108 7.96 6.15 -24.54
C GLY A 108 8.83 5.90 -23.29
N ARG A 109 10.12 5.63 -23.49
CA ARG A 109 11.06 5.33 -22.39
C ARG A 109 11.17 6.50 -21.40
N ASN A 110 11.38 7.71 -21.91
CA ASN A 110 11.65 8.88 -21.07
C ASN A 110 10.39 9.32 -20.31
N GLY A 111 9.21 9.27 -20.93
CA GLY A 111 7.96 9.60 -20.24
C GLY A 111 7.59 8.54 -19.19
N SER A 112 7.85 7.25 -19.44
CA SER A 112 7.68 6.21 -18.40
C SER A 112 8.59 6.42 -17.20
N ALA A 113 9.82 6.91 -17.42
CA ALA A 113 10.76 7.23 -16.34
C ALA A 113 10.28 8.43 -15.49
N LEU A 114 9.71 9.45 -16.14
CA LEU A 114 9.09 10.58 -15.43
C LEU A 114 7.90 10.13 -14.60
N VAL A 115 7.02 9.30 -15.16
CA VAL A 115 5.89 8.73 -14.42
C VAL A 115 6.37 7.90 -13.22
N SER A 116 7.39 7.05 -13.39
CA SER A 116 7.96 6.31 -12.26
C SER A 116 8.54 7.25 -11.20
N LEU A 117 9.21 8.33 -11.60
CA LEU A 117 9.77 9.30 -10.66
C LEU A 117 8.67 9.98 -9.83
N VAL A 118 7.60 10.45 -10.47
CA VAL A 118 6.46 11.10 -9.80
C VAL A 118 5.81 10.12 -8.81
N ILE A 119 5.59 8.87 -9.23
CA ILE A 119 5.03 7.83 -8.35
C ILE A 119 5.97 7.55 -7.18
N SER A 120 7.28 7.39 -7.42
CA SER A 120 8.27 7.13 -6.37
C SER A 120 8.33 8.27 -5.35
N VAL A 121 8.36 9.53 -5.79
CA VAL A 121 8.36 10.69 -4.88
C VAL A 121 7.07 10.72 -4.06
N SER A 122 5.91 10.49 -4.69
CA SER A 122 4.62 10.43 -4.00
C SER A 122 4.59 9.33 -2.95
N LEU A 123 5.02 8.11 -3.29
CA LEU A 123 5.04 6.98 -2.37
C LEU A 123 6.02 7.18 -1.21
N VAL A 124 7.20 7.76 -1.45
CA VAL A 124 8.16 8.09 -0.38
C VAL A 124 7.59 9.16 0.55
N GLY A 125 6.97 10.21 0.00
CA GLY A 125 6.32 11.25 0.80
C GLY A 125 5.19 10.69 1.66
N TRP A 126 4.32 9.87 1.07
CA TRP A 126 3.21 9.25 1.79
C TRP A 126 3.67 8.23 2.84
N PHE A 127 4.72 7.46 2.54
CA PHE A 127 5.36 6.59 3.52
C PHE A 127 5.88 7.38 4.73
N GLY A 128 6.51 8.54 4.49
CA GLY A 128 6.95 9.44 5.56
C GLY A 128 5.80 9.88 6.46
N VAL A 129 4.67 10.32 5.90
CA VAL A 129 3.48 10.73 6.67
C VAL A 129 2.96 9.58 7.55
N GLN A 130 2.81 8.38 6.97
CA GLN A 130 2.32 7.22 7.72
C GLN A 130 3.28 6.79 8.82
N ASN A 131 4.59 6.85 8.55
CA ASN A 131 5.62 6.48 9.51
C ASN A 131 5.70 7.46 10.68
N THR A 132 5.54 8.77 10.42
CA THR A 132 5.45 9.80 11.48
C THR A 132 4.23 9.58 12.35
N ILE A 133 3.04 9.40 11.75
CA ILE A 133 1.80 9.14 12.50
C ILE A 133 1.96 7.88 13.38
N PHE A 134 2.58 6.82 12.84
CA PHE A 134 2.89 5.62 13.61
C PHE A 134 3.84 5.91 14.78
N GLY A 135 4.96 6.60 14.52
CA GLY A 135 5.96 6.91 15.54
C GLY A 135 5.40 7.77 16.67
N ASP A 136 4.59 8.76 16.35
CA ASP A 136 3.91 9.61 17.33
C ASP A 136 2.88 8.82 18.14
N SER A 137 2.12 7.92 17.49
CA SER A 137 1.15 7.05 18.16
C SER A 137 1.83 6.10 19.15
N VAL A 138 2.94 5.46 18.76
CA VAL A 138 3.69 4.56 19.65
C VAL A 138 4.37 5.34 20.77
N SER A 139 4.94 6.51 20.46
CA SER A 139 5.53 7.40 21.46
C SER A 139 4.49 7.82 22.52
N ALA A 140 3.25 8.10 22.13
CA ALA A 140 2.18 8.43 23.07
C ALA A 140 1.76 7.26 23.97
N LEU A 141 1.83 6.01 23.47
CA LEU A 141 1.40 4.82 24.19
C LEU A 141 2.48 4.23 25.12
N VAL A 142 3.73 4.17 24.63
CA VAL A 142 4.84 3.45 25.30
C VAL A 142 5.89 4.42 25.84
N GLY A 143 5.84 5.69 25.44
CA GLY A 143 6.87 6.69 25.73
C GLY A 143 8.06 6.61 24.77
N GLY A 144 9.10 7.38 25.08
CA GLY A 144 10.29 7.51 24.24
C GLY A 144 10.09 8.46 23.05
N PRO A 145 11.17 8.81 22.33
CA PRO A 145 11.11 9.80 21.27
C PRO A 145 10.56 9.22 19.96
N SER A 146 9.63 9.92 19.31
CA SER A 146 8.99 9.51 18.05
C SER A 146 9.97 9.13 16.93
N TRP A 147 11.09 9.85 16.79
CA TRP A 147 12.09 9.58 15.75
C TRP A 147 12.71 8.17 15.85
N LEU A 148 12.81 7.61 17.06
CA LEU A 148 13.32 6.26 17.28
C LEU A 148 12.35 5.22 16.74
N TRP A 149 11.06 5.37 17.05
CA TRP A 149 10.00 4.50 16.57
C TRP A 149 9.84 4.57 15.05
N CYS A 150 9.91 5.79 14.49
CA CYS A 150 9.91 6.00 13.04
C CYS A 150 11.09 5.28 12.37
N THR A 151 12.29 5.37 12.96
CA THR A 151 13.49 4.73 12.39
C THR A 151 13.38 3.21 12.48
N ALA A 152 12.97 2.68 13.63
CA ALA A 152 12.80 1.24 13.83
C ALA A 152 11.76 0.64 12.87
N ALA A 153 10.58 1.26 12.74
CA ALA A 153 9.55 0.83 11.81
C ALA A 153 10.00 0.99 10.36
N GLY A 154 10.65 2.10 10.02
CA GLY A 154 11.17 2.35 8.68
C GLY A 154 12.16 1.28 8.22
N VAL A 155 13.13 0.93 9.08
CA VAL A 155 14.09 -0.14 8.81
C VAL A 155 13.39 -1.49 8.73
N GLY A 156 12.50 -1.80 9.68
CA GLY A 156 11.76 -3.07 9.70
C GLY A 156 10.93 -3.31 8.44
N ILE A 157 10.18 -2.29 8.00
CA ILE A 157 9.38 -2.36 6.77
C ILE A 157 10.29 -2.48 5.54
N THR A 158 11.39 -1.72 5.49
CA THR A 158 12.35 -1.80 4.37
C THR A 158 12.93 -3.21 4.24
N VAL A 159 13.35 -3.81 5.36
CA VAL A 159 13.84 -5.20 5.39
C VAL A 159 12.76 -6.17 4.92
N LEU A 160 11.52 -6.01 5.38
CA LEU A 160 10.40 -6.85 4.96
C LEU A 160 10.16 -6.76 3.45
N VAL A 161 10.23 -5.56 2.86
CA VAL A 161 10.00 -5.33 1.42
C VAL A 161 11.13 -5.88 0.56
N ILE A 162 12.38 -5.85 1.03
CA ILE A 162 13.53 -6.40 0.29
C ILE A 162 13.35 -7.88 -0.04
N PHE A 163 12.68 -8.64 0.82
CA PHE A 163 12.40 -10.06 0.58
C PHE A 163 11.31 -10.31 -0.47
N GLY A 164 10.63 -9.27 -0.96
CA GLY A 164 9.65 -9.34 -2.05
C GLY A 164 8.19 -9.39 -1.62
N PHE A 165 7.29 -9.20 -2.58
CA PHE A 165 5.84 -9.09 -2.40
C PHE A 165 5.23 -10.35 -1.81
N ARG A 166 5.82 -11.54 -2.02
CA ARG A 166 5.29 -12.77 -1.42
C ARG A 166 5.32 -12.73 0.10
N TYR A 167 6.34 -12.14 0.71
CA TYR A 167 6.41 -11.96 2.16
C TYR A 167 5.46 -10.86 2.63
N MET A 168 5.36 -9.76 1.87
CA MET A 168 4.36 -8.71 2.12
C MET A 168 2.94 -9.28 2.13
N ALA A 169 2.63 -10.14 1.17
CA ALA A 169 1.33 -10.78 1.04
C ALA A 169 1.04 -11.76 2.20
N VAL A 170 2.04 -12.49 2.69
CA VAL A 170 1.88 -13.35 3.88
C VAL A 170 1.70 -12.49 5.13
N PHE A 171 2.44 -11.40 5.26
CA PHE A 171 2.28 -10.45 6.35
C PHE A 171 0.87 -9.85 6.36
N ALA A 172 0.36 -9.39 5.20
CA ALA A 172 -1.00 -8.87 5.06
C ALA A 172 -2.06 -9.93 5.43
N LYS A 173 -1.86 -11.20 5.09
CA LYS A 173 -2.80 -12.28 5.49
C LYS A 173 -2.98 -12.41 7.00
N ILE A 174 -1.99 -11.99 7.80
CA ILE A 174 -2.04 -12.03 9.26
C ILE A 174 -2.54 -10.70 9.81
N VAL A 175 -1.95 -9.59 9.33
CA VAL A 175 -2.24 -8.25 9.86
C VAL A 175 -3.65 -7.80 9.52
N THR A 176 -4.13 -8.05 8.29
CA THR A 176 -5.48 -7.64 7.86
C THR A 176 -6.58 -8.20 8.79
N PRO A 177 -6.72 -9.53 9.02
CA PRO A 177 -7.79 -10.03 9.88
C PRO A 177 -7.65 -9.56 11.34
N LEU A 178 -6.43 -9.45 11.88
CA LEU A 178 -6.19 -8.90 13.22
C LEU A 178 -6.69 -7.46 13.33
N PHE A 179 -6.36 -6.63 12.34
CA PHE A 179 -6.77 -5.25 12.29
C PHE A 179 -8.30 -5.10 12.19
N PHE A 180 -8.95 -5.85 11.30
CA PHE A 180 -10.43 -5.81 11.20
C PHE A 180 -11.11 -6.32 12.46
N ALA A 181 -10.54 -7.33 13.14
CA ALA A 181 -11.04 -7.77 14.44
C ALA A 181 -10.93 -6.68 15.51
N MET A 182 -9.80 -5.96 15.55
CA MET A 182 -9.62 -4.82 16.45
C MET A 182 -10.60 -3.67 16.16
N VAL A 183 -10.80 -3.33 14.88
CA VAL A 183 -11.76 -2.29 14.47
C VAL A 183 -13.17 -2.69 14.85
N ALA A 184 -13.58 -3.94 14.57
CA ALA A 184 -14.90 -4.44 14.93
C ALA A 184 -15.12 -4.35 16.45
N TRP A 185 -14.12 -4.74 17.25
CA TRP A 185 -14.18 -4.61 18.70
C TRP A 185 -14.32 -3.14 19.15
N SER A 186 -13.50 -2.24 18.61
CA SER A 186 -13.56 -0.80 18.93
C SER A 186 -14.90 -0.18 18.56
N VAL A 187 -15.51 -0.59 17.44
CA VAL A 187 -16.84 -0.14 17.03
C VAL A 187 -17.92 -0.67 17.98
N THR A 188 -17.85 -1.94 18.37
CA THR A 188 -18.83 -2.51 19.31
C THR A 188 -18.74 -1.87 20.70
N ASP A 189 -17.54 -1.53 21.15
CA ASP A 189 -17.31 -0.82 22.42
C ASP A 189 -17.92 0.59 22.35
N ALA A 190 -17.59 1.36 21.31
CA ALA A 190 -18.13 2.71 21.12
C ALA A 190 -19.66 2.74 20.96
N LEU A 191 -20.26 1.76 20.29
CA LEU A 191 -21.72 1.64 20.13
C LEU A 191 -22.43 1.13 21.39
N SER A 192 -21.69 0.54 22.34
CA SER A 192 -22.26 0.15 23.64
C SER A 192 -22.40 1.36 24.57
N ASP A 193 -21.53 2.37 24.40
CA ASP A 193 -21.56 3.62 25.16
C ASP A 193 -22.46 4.71 24.53
N HIS A 194 -22.71 4.65 23.21
CA HIS A 194 -23.52 5.63 22.47
C HIS A 194 -24.69 4.97 21.70
N SER A 195 -25.91 5.47 21.91
CA SER A 195 -27.09 4.92 21.22
C SER A 195 -27.00 5.16 19.70
N PHE A 196 -27.26 4.13 18.89
CA PHE A 196 -27.18 4.19 17.41
C PHE A 196 -28.07 5.31 16.82
N SER A 197 -29.15 5.68 17.52
CA SER A 197 -30.04 6.78 17.15
C SER A 197 -29.42 8.17 17.35
N GLU A 198 -28.57 8.36 18.36
CA GLU A 198 -27.89 9.65 18.57
C GLU A 198 -26.82 9.89 17.51
N LEU A 199 -26.13 8.85 17.06
CA LEU A 199 -25.09 8.95 16.02
C LEU A 199 -25.64 9.31 14.64
N ILE A 200 -26.87 8.89 14.31
CA ILE A 200 -27.53 9.23 13.03
C ILE A 200 -27.97 10.70 13.00
N HIS A 201 -28.24 11.31 14.17
CA HIS A 201 -28.72 12.68 14.31
C HIS A 201 -27.66 13.67 14.78
N SER A 202 -26.44 13.20 15.10
CA SER A 202 -25.28 14.03 15.37
C SER A 202 -24.86 14.80 14.12
N PRO A 203 -24.53 16.09 14.22
CA PRO A 203 -23.82 16.81 13.17
C PRO A 203 -22.42 16.26 12.95
#